data_AF-A0A2G6C3U3-F1
#
_entry.id   AF-A0A2G6C3U3-F1
#
_cell.length_a   1.000
_cell.length_b   1.000
_cell.length_c   1.000
_cell.angle_alpha   90.00
_cell.angle_beta   90.00
_cell.angle_gamma   90.00
#
_symmetry.space_group_name_H-M   'P 1'
#
loop_
_entity.id
_entity.type
_entity.pdbx_description
1 polymer ?
#
loop_
_entity_poly.entity_id
_entity_poly.type
_entity_poly.pdbx_seq_one_letter_code
_entity_poly.pdbx_strand_id
1 'polypeptide(L)' 'MPNIFVALLLAVGAGTWIYSRTLRTTGGNQQSSLLLAGVAGVVLFIVMMIILTTVVPEA' A
#
# COMPACT_ATOMS: atom_id res chain seq x y z
N MET A 1 1.84 -9.61 17.01
CA MET A 1 2.60 -8.88 15.97
C MET A 1 2.06 -7.47 15.97
N PRO A 2 2.90 -6.43 15.96
CA PRO A 2 2.38 -5.08 16.04
C PRO A 2 1.56 -4.75 14.78
N ASN A 3 0.38 -4.17 14.95
CA ASN A 3 -0.59 -3.84 13.90
C ASN A 3 0.04 -3.02 12.78
N ILE A 4 1.01 -2.18 13.14
CA ILE A 4 1.81 -1.40 12.19
C ILE A 4 2.57 -2.27 11.18
N PHE A 5 3.03 -3.44 11.60
CA PHE A 5 3.76 -4.37 10.74
C PHE A 5 2.83 -5.02 9.73
N VAL A 6 1.62 -5.39 10.16
CA VAL A 6 0.58 -5.95 9.27
C VAL A 6 0.13 -4.91 8.24
N ALA A 7 -0.11 -3.67 8.67
CA ALA A 7 -0.46 -2.57 7.77
C ALA A 7 0.66 -2.28 6.76
N LEU A 8 1.92 -2.31 7.19
CA LEU A 8 3.08 -2.07 6.32
C LEU A 8 3.25 -3.16 5.27
N LEU A 9 3.09 -4.44 5.65
CA LEU A 9 3.15 -5.55 4.71
C LEU A 9 2.07 -5.45 3.62
N LEU A 10 0.84 -5.09 4.02
CA LEU A 10 -0.24 -4.85 3.06
C LEU A 10 0.09 -3.70 2.12
N ALA A 11 0.55 -2.57 2.65
CA ALA A 11 0.89 -1.40 1.86
C ALA A 11 2.00 -1.66 0.83
N VAL A 12 3.06 -2.37 1.23
CA VAL A 12 4.16 -2.75 0.34
C VAL A 12 3.71 -3.74 -0.72
N GLY A 13 2.96 -4.78 -0.32
CA GLY A 13 2.45 -5.78 -1.26
C GLY A 13 1.50 -5.19 -2.29
N ALA A 14 0.52 -4.41 -1.84
CA ALA A 14 -0.44 -3.74 -2.70
C ALA A 14 0.23 -2.66 -3.56
N GLY A 15 1.13 -1.86 -3.00
CA GLY A 15 1.90 -0.85 -3.75
C GLY A 15 2.73 -1.48 -4.87
N THR A 16 3.39 -2.61 -4.61
CA THR A 16 4.14 -3.37 -5.62
C THR A 16 3.24 -3.91 -6.73
N TRP A 17 2.05 -4.41 -6.37
CA TRP A 17 1.06 -4.86 -7.34
C TRP A 17 0.54 -3.71 -8.22
N ILE A 18 0.20 -2.57 -7.61
CA ILE A 18 -0.24 -1.37 -8.33
C ILE A 18 0.84 -0.90 -9.30
N TYR A 19 2.09 -0.79 -8.83
CA TYR A 19 3.23 -0.43 -9.66
C TYR A 19 3.39 -1.37 -10.87
N SER A 20 3.37 -2.68 -10.62
CA SER A 20 3.52 -3.68 -11.68
C SER A 20 2.38 -3.61 -12.69
N ARG A 21 1.16 -3.31 -12.24
CA ARG A 21 0.00 -3.16 -13.11
C ARG A 21 0.08 -1.89 -13.94
N THR A 22 0.39 -0.76 -13.31
CA THR A 22 0.45 0.54 -13.99
C THR A 22 1.61 0.65 -14.95
N LEU A 23 2.75 0.04 -14.62
CA LEU A 23 3.89 -0.04 -15.52
C LEU A 23 3.55 -0.81 -16.80
N ARG A 24 2.78 -1.90 -16.68
CA ARG A 24 2.30 -2.69 -17.84
C ARG A 24 1.27 -1.95 -18.68
N THR A 25 0.39 -1.16 -18.07
CA THR A 25 -0.67 -0.44 -18.81
C THR A 25 -0.18 0.84 -19.46
N THR A 26 0.84 1.49 -18.90
CA THR A 26 1.39 2.77 -19.40
C THR A 26 2.50 2.60 -20.42
N GLY A 27 2.82 1.37 -20.85
CA GLY A 27 3.89 1.10 -21.80
C GLY A 27 5.30 1.31 -21.23
N GLY A 28 5.48 1.15 -19.91
CA GLY A 28 6.78 1.28 -19.26
C GLY A 28 7.09 2.67 -18.69
N ASN A 29 6.08 3.53 -18.47
CA ASN A 29 6.28 4.81 -17.79
C ASN A 29 6.56 4.60 -16.29
N GLN A 30 7.84 4.49 -15.94
CA GLN A 30 8.27 4.23 -14.57
C GLN A 30 7.94 5.36 -13.60
N GLN A 31 8.15 6.62 -14.01
CA GLN A 31 7.99 7.77 -13.12
C GLN A 31 6.53 7.92 -12.66
N SER A 32 5.58 7.90 -13.59
CA SER A 32 4.16 8.00 -13.25
C SER A 32 3.68 6.79 -12.46
N SER A 33 4.14 5.60 -12.83
CA SER A 33 3.77 4.35 -12.14
C SER A 33 4.28 4.31 -10.69
N LEU A 34 5.50 4.79 -10.45
CA LEU A 34 6.10 4.85 -9.12
C LEU A 34 5.37 5.86 -8.22
N LEU A 35 5.04 7.03 -8.76
CA LEU A 35 4.30 8.07 -8.03
C LEU A 35 2.91 7.57 -7.64
N LEU A 36 2.19 6.94 -8.57
CA LEU A 36 0.87 6.38 -8.30
C LEU A 36 0.92 5.26 -7.25
N ALA A 37 1.87 4.32 -7.40
CA ALA A 37 2.04 3.22 -6.47
C ALA A 37 2.45 3.68 -5.07
N GLY A 38 3.33 4.69 -4.97
CA GLY A 38 3.74 5.27 -3.70
C GLY A 38 2.59 5.94 -2.97
N VAL A 39 1.83 6.80 -3.66
CA VAL A 39 0.64 7.46 -3.08
C VAL A 39 -0.40 6.43 -2.67
N ALA A 40 -0.72 5.46 -3.54
CA ALA A 40 -1.69 4.42 -3.24
C ALA A 40 -1.25 3.52 -2.07
N GLY A 41 0.05 3.19 -1.99
CA GLY A 41 0.61 2.43 -0.87
C GLY A 41 0.47 3.16 0.48
N VAL A 42 0.77 4.46 0.52
CA VAL A 42 0.58 5.28 1.73
C VAL A 42 -0.90 5.36 2.14
N VAL A 43 -1.81 5.53 1.18
CA VAL A 43 -3.25 5.54 1.46
C VAL A 43 -3.70 4.21 2.04
N LEU A 44 -3.30 3.09 1.44
CA LEU A 44 -3.64 1.75 1.91
C LEU A 44 -3.05 1.46 3.31
N PHE A 45 -1.84 1.94 3.59
CA PHE A 45 -1.24 1.85 4.91
C PHE A 45 -2.10 2.55 5.97
N ILE A 46 -2.47 3.81 5.72
CA ILE A 46 -3.26 4.62 6.66
C ILE A 46 -4.63 3.98 6.88
N VAL A 47 -5.30 3.55 5.80
CA VAL A 47 -6.61 2.88 5.88
C VAL A 47 -6.50 1.60 6.69
N MET A 48 -5.49 0.76 6.43
CA MET A 48 -5.31 -0.50 7.16
C MET A 48 -4.94 -0.25 8.63
N MET A 49 -4.14 0.77 8.93
CA MET A 49 -3.87 1.18 10.31
C MET A 49 -5.16 1.56 11.04
N ILE A 50 -6.01 2.39 10.44
CA ILE A 50 -7.30 2.79 11.03
C ILE A 50 -8.19 1.56 11.25
N ILE A 51 -8.24 0.64 10.29
CA ILE A 51 -9.03 -0.59 10.43
C ILE A 51 -8.49 -1.45 11.58
N LEU A 52 -7.19 -1.70 11.61
CA LEU A 52 -6.59 -2.56 12.64
C LEU A 52 -6.71 -1.94 14.03
N THR A 53 -6.52 -0.62 14.19
CA THR A 53 -6.67 0.02 15.51
C THR A 53 -8.11 0.03 16.01
N THR A 54 -9.10 0.07 15.11
CA THR A 54 -10.53 0.11 15.49
C THR A 54 -11.14 -1.29 15.67
N VAL A 55 -10.71 -2.26 14.88
CA VAL A 55 -11.28 -3.63 14.87
C VAL A 55 -10.49 -4.58 15.75
N VAL A 56 -9.16 -4.40 15.84
CA VAL A 56 -8.26 -5.24 16.64
C VAL A 56 -7.40 -4.33 17.53
N PRO A 57 -7.98 -3.77 18.60
CA PRO A 57 -7.23 -2.96 19.53
C PRO A 57 -6.09 -3.80 20.12
N GLU A 58 -4.86 -3.28 20.07
CA GLU A 58 -3.77 -3.85 20.86
C GLU A 58 -4.08 -3.55 22.33
N ALA A 59 -4.28 -4.61 23.12
CA ALA A 59 -4.58 -4.53 24.55
C ALA A 59 -3.39 -4.03 25.37
#